data_AF-A0A9K3K8Y4-F1
#
_entry.id   AF-A0A9K3K8Y4-F1
#
_cell.length_a   1.000
_cell.length_b   1.000
_cell.length_c   1.000
_cell.angle_alpha   90.00
_cell.angle_beta   90.00
_cell.angle_gamma   90.00
#
_symmetry.space_group_name_H-M   'P 1'
#
loop_
_entity.id
_entity.type
_entity.pdbx_description
1 polymer ?
#
loop_
_entity_poly.entity_id
_entity_poly.type
_entity_poly.pdbx_seq_one_letter_code
_entity_poly.pdbx_strand_id
1 'polypeptide(L)'
;MLSSTSVVVTKSELLHLYKRLLRACEKYPSKNRNRIYQSIREEFRENVSLTGETARQRQIQVAYKGLSQLHQYDDRYSSNFTVQLEQNPFPKPDSYTDTRTERVEQQIRKLQQDEADSEKGRN
;
A
#
# COMPACT_ATOMS: atom_id res chain seq x y z
N MET A 1 -36.30 -3.79 22.74
CA MET A 1 -35.73 -2.51 23.21
C MET A 1 -34.23 -2.69 23.37
N LEU A 2 -33.42 -2.04 22.54
CA LEU A 2 -31.96 -2.12 22.67
C LEU A 2 -31.53 -1.18 23.80
N SER A 3 -30.95 -1.74 24.85
CA SER A 3 -30.44 -0.97 26.00
C SER A 3 -29.24 -0.14 25.58
N SER A 4 -29.33 1.18 25.71
CA SER A 4 -28.20 2.10 25.61
C SER A 4 -27.26 1.86 26.79
N THR A 5 -26.26 1.00 26.62
CA THR A 5 -25.17 0.87 27.59
C THR A 5 -24.34 2.15 27.57
N SER A 6 -24.53 2.99 28.58
CA SER A 6 -23.71 4.18 28.85
C SER A 6 -22.28 3.73 29.14
N VAL A 7 -21.38 3.81 28.17
CA VAL A 7 -19.96 3.51 28.36
C VAL A 7 -19.30 4.75 28.97
N VAL A 8 -19.03 4.69 30.27
CA VAL A 8 -18.28 5.74 30.98
C VAL A 8 -16.81 5.61 30.60
N VAL A 9 -16.30 6.56 29.82
CA VAL A 9 -14.89 6.58 29.41
C VAL A 9 -14.07 7.37 30.42
N THR A 10 -13.03 6.73 30.94
CA THR A 10 -12.10 7.35 31.89
C THR A 10 -11.17 8.34 31.19
N LYS A 11 -10.60 9.29 31.96
CA LYS A 11 -9.58 10.23 31.46
C LYS A 11 -8.38 9.50 30.83
N SER A 12 -7.99 8.36 31.41
CA SER A 12 -6.91 7.52 30.89
C SER A 12 -7.25 6.99 29.51
N GLU A 13 -8.42 6.38 29.32
CA GLU A 13 -8.85 5.85 28.03
C GLU A 13 -8.96 6.94 26.96
N LEU A 14 -9.45 8.12 27.33
CA LEU A 14 -9.52 9.27 26.42
C LEU A 14 -8.12 9.72 25.95
N LEU A 15 -7.13 9.75 26.86
CA LEU A 15 -5.74 10.06 26.51
C LEU A 15 -5.13 8.97 25.62
N HIS A 16 -5.46 7.70 25.85
CA HIS A 16 -5.02 6.62 24.98
C HIS A 16 -5.64 6.73 23.58
N LEU A 17 -6.94 7.04 23.50
CA LEU A 17 -7.64 7.27 22.24
C LEU A 17 -7.01 8.43 21.46
N TYR A 18 -6.75 9.55 22.12
CA TYR A 18 -6.08 10.70 21.53
C TYR A 18 -4.69 10.32 20.97
N LYS A 19 -3.85 9.65 21.77
CA LYS A 19 -2.52 9.19 21.31
C LYS A 19 -2.61 8.23 20.12
N ARG A 20 -3.60 7.34 20.11
CA ARG A 20 -3.82 6.39 19.00
C ARG A 20 -4.19 7.12 17.72
N LEU A 21 -5.11 8.10 17.79
CA LEU A 21 -5.48 8.94 16.65
C LEU A 21 -4.27 9.67 16.07
N LEU A 22 -3.49 10.35 16.91
CA LEU A 22 -2.31 11.10 16.45
C LEU A 22 -1.28 10.19 15.76
N ARG A 23 -1.01 9.02 16.33
CA ARG A 23 -0.08 8.03 15.75
C ARG A 23 -0.61 7.42 14.45
N ALA A 24 -1.91 7.16 14.37
CA ALA A 24 -2.54 6.66 13.15
C ALA A 24 -2.49 7.72 12.05
N CYS A 25 -2.77 8.99 12.40
CA CYS A 25 -2.62 10.10 11.48
C CYS A 25 -1.19 10.22 10.96
N GLU A 26 -0.16 10.14 11.79
CA GLU A 26 1.25 10.26 11.38
C GLU A 26 1.64 9.30 10.25
N LYS A 27 1.05 8.10 10.24
CA LYS A 27 1.27 7.07 9.21
C LYS A 27 0.36 7.16 8.01
N TYR A 28 -0.69 7.98 8.08
CA TYR A 28 -1.70 8.06 7.04
C TYR A 28 -1.10 8.54 5.70
N PRO A 29 -1.31 7.82 4.58
CA PRO A 29 -0.71 8.14 3.29
C PRO A 29 -1.46 9.27 2.56
N SER A 30 -1.45 10.49 3.12
CA SER A 30 -2.10 11.67 2.53
C SER A 30 -1.24 12.92 2.61
N LYS A 31 -1.26 13.74 1.55
CA LYS A 31 -0.64 15.07 1.54
C LYS A 31 -1.26 16.02 2.56
N ASN A 32 -2.53 15.80 2.91
CA ASN A 32 -3.27 16.60 3.89
C ASN A 32 -3.14 16.07 5.32
N ARG A 33 -2.29 15.06 5.57
CA ARG A 33 -2.09 14.45 6.89
C ARG A 33 -1.84 15.47 8.00
N ASN A 34 -0.97 16.45 7.76
CA ASN A 34 -0.65 17.46 8.78
C ASN A 34 -1.87 18.30 9.16
N ARG A 35 -2.74 18.61 8.20
CA ARG A 35 -4.00 19.33 8.45
C ARG A 35 -4.93 18.48 9.31
N ILE A 36 -5.10 17.20 8.98
CA ILE A 36 -5.91 16.25 9.76
C ILE A 36 -5.37 16.13 11.19
N TYR A 37 -4.05 16.02 11.34
CA TYR A 37 -3.39 15.96 12.63
C TYR A 37 -3.70 17.19 13.49
N GLN A 38 -3.63 18.41 12.92
CA GLN A 38 -3.95 19.63 13.66
C GLN A 38 -5.43 19.75 13.99
N SER A 39 -6.33 19.43 13.05
CA SER A 39 -7.77 19.45 13.31
C SER A 39 -8.16 18.51 14.46
N ILE A 40 -7.57 17.31 14.55
CA ILE A 40 -7.81 16.41 15.69
C ILE A 40 -7.34 17.04 17.00
N ARG A 41 -6.21 17.75 17.01
CA ARG A 41 -5.73 18.43 18.23
C ARG A 41 -6.63 19.58 18.66
N GLU A 42 -7.12 20.35 17.69
CA GLU A 42 -8.06 21.46 17.91
C GLU A 42 -9.39 20.93 18.45
N GLU A 43 -10.00 19.95 17.76
CA GLU A 43 -11.25 19.31 18.19
C GLU A 43 -11.14 18.70 19.59
N PHE A 44 -10.04 18.00 19.91
CA PHE A 44 -9.85 17.46 21.26
C PHE A 44 -9.77 18.56 22.32
N ARG A 45 -9.11 19.68 22.01
CA ARG A 45 -8.97 20.84 22.93
C ARG A 45 -10.30 21.53 23.16
N GLU A 46 -11.05 21.78 22.09
CA GLU A 46 -12.39 22.39 22.14
C GLU A 46 -13.37 21.54 22.96
N ASN A 47 -13.26 20.21 22.83
CA ASN A 47 -14.17 19.28 23.50
C ASN A 47 -13.76 18.92 24.94
N VAL A 48 -12.62 19.40 25.46
CA VAL A 48 -12.18 19.10 26.86
C VAL A 48 -13.19 19.59 27.89
N SER A 49 -13.79 20.75 27.65
CA SER A 49 -14.73 21.39 28.58
C SER A 49 -16.18 20.93 28.41
N LEU A 50 -16.45 19.94 27.54
CA LEU A 50 -17.79 19.38 27.37
C LEU A 50 -18.26 18.67 28.66
N THR A 51 -19.25 19.27 29.30
CA THR A 51 -19.88 18.78 30.54
C THR A 51 -21.05 17.83 30.26
N GLY A 52 -21.70 17.93 29.10
CA GLY A 52 -22.84 17.09 28.73
C GLY A 52 -22.43 15.64 28.41
N GLU A 53 -22.96 14.68 29.16
CA GLU A 53 -22.61 13.25 29.00
C GLU A 53 -22.97 12.71 27.61
N THR A 54 -24.15 13.05 27.09
CA THR A 54 -24.60 12.63 25.75
C THR A 54 -23.74 13.22 24.63
N ALA A 55 -23.38 14.50 24.75
CA ALA A 55 -22.50 15.17 23.79
C ALA A 55 -21.08 14.57 23.81
N ARG A 56 -20.54 14.31 25.00
CA ARG A 56 -19.24 13.66 25.19
C ARG A 56 -19.22 12.27 24.57
N GLN A 57 -20.23 11.45 24.84
CA GLN A 57 -20.34 10.10 24.28
C GLN A 57 -20.41 10.13 22.75
N ARG A 58 -21.16 11.05 22.17
CA ARG A 58 -21.21 11.23 20.72
C ARG A 58 -19.83 11.56 20.15
N GLN A 59 -19.09 12.50 20.76
CA GLN A 59 -17.75 12.85 20.29
C GLN A 59 -16.76 11.68 20.40
N ILE A 60 -16.84 10.90 21.48
CA ILE A 60 -16.04 9.69 21.65
C ILE A 60 -16.35 8.67 20.54
N GLN A 61 -17.62 8.45 20.20
CA GLN A 61 -18.01 7.55 19.12
C GLN A 61 -17.47 8.03 17.76
N VAL A 62 -17.52 9.34 17.49
CA VAL A 62 -16.93 9.94 16.29
C VAL A 62 -15.43 9.69 16.24
N ALA A 63 -14.72 9.90 17.35
CA ALA A 63 -13.29 9.63 17.45
C ALA A 63 -12.92 8.16 17.21
N TYR A 64 -13.68 7.21 17.76
CA TYR A 64 -13.49 5.78 17.48
C TYR A 64 -13.74 5.43 16.01
N LYS A 65 -14.77 6.01 15.40
CA LYS A 65 -15.05 5.82 13.98
C LYS A 65 -13.91 6.36 13.11
N GLY A 66 -13.42 7.57 13.39
CA GLY A 66 -12.29 8.16 12.69
C GLY A 66 -11.01 7.33 12.86
N LEU A 67 -10.76 6.80 14.06
CA LEU A 67 -9.63 5.91 14.31
C LEU A 67 -9.72 4.63 13.46
N SER A 68 -10.92 4.02 13.38
CA SER A 68 -11.15 2.85 12.52
C SER A 68 -10.85 3.16 11.05
N GLN A 69 -11.29 4.33 10.54
CA GLN A 69 -11.01 4.77 9.17
C GLN A 69 -9.51 4.95 8.91
N LEU A 70 -8.76 5.56 9.83
CA LEU A 70 -7.32 5.73 9.68
C LEU A 70 -6.58 4.38 9.67
N HIS A 71 -7.01 3.43 10.49
CA HIS A 71 -6.41 2.10 10.55
C HIS A 71 -6.62 1.26 9.29
N GLN A 72 -7.61 1.58 8.44
CA GLN A 72 -7.80 0.90 7.15
C GLN A 72 -6.58 1.04 6.22
N TYR A 73 -5.73 2.06 6.45
CA TYR A 73 -4.57 2.38 5.64
C TYR A 73 -3.24 2.10 6.36
N ASP A 74 -3.27 1.44 7.52
CA ASP A 74 -2.03 1.06 8.22
C ASP A 74 -1.47 -0.21 7.57
N ASP A 75 -0.22 -0.15 7.10
CA ASP A 75 0.47 -1.22 6.36
C ASP A 75 0.46 -2.57 7.09
N ARG A 76 0.31 -2.56 8.42
CA ARG A 76 0.18 -3.77 9.25
C ARG A 76 -1.04 -4.62 8.91
N TYR A 77 -2.04 -4.05 8.24
CA TYR A 77 -3.23 -4.74 7.77
C TYR A 77 -3.25 -4.93 6.25
N SER A 78 -2.18 -4.52 5.54
CA SER A 78 -2.02 -4.88 4.15
C SER A 78 -1.86 -6.40 4.08
N SER A 79 -2.79 -7.07 3.40
CA SER A 79 -2.56 -8.43 2.97
C SER A 79 -1.25 -8.43 2.18
N ASN A 80 -0.28 -9.27 2.58
CA ASN A 80 0.96 -9.52 1.83
C ASN A 80 0.62 -10.29 0.55
N PHE A 81 -0.26 -9.73 -0.27
CA PHE A 81 -0.69 -10.29 -1.53
C PHE A 81 0.39 -9.97 -2.55
N THR A 82 1.28 -10.94 -2.74
CA THR A 82 2.30 -10.87 -3.78
C THR A 82 1.76 -11.55 -5.03
N VAL A 83 1.59 -10.79 -6.11
CA VAL A 83 1.36 -11.36 -7.44
C VAL A 83 2.71 -11.83 -7.97
N GLN A 84 2.99 -13.13 -7.83
CA GLN A 84 4.14 -13.74 -8.50
C GLN A 84 3.82 -13.83 -10.00
N LEU A 85 4.24 -12.83 -10.78
CA LEU A 85 4.18 -12.85 -12.24
C LEU A 85 5.30 -13.73 -12.83
N GLU A 86 5.57 -14.91 -12.27
CA GLU A 86 6.48 -15.84 -12.94
C GLU A 86 6.43 -17.26 -12.35
N GLN A 87 5.55 -18.08 -12.92
CA GLN A 87 6.00 -19.34 -13.49
C GLN A 87 5.36 -19.41 -14.85
N ASN A 88 6.16 -19.33 -15.92
CA ASN A 88 5.66 -19.60 -17.26
C ASN A 88 5.06 -21.02 -17.23
N PRO A 89 3.73 -21.19 -17.23
CA PRO A 89 3.10 -22.48 -16.93
C PRO A 89 3.32 -23.50 -18.06
N PHE A 90 3.91 -23.05 -19.16
CA PHE A 90 4.36 -23.86 -20.28
C PHE A 90 5.86 -23.61 -20.51
N PRO A 91 6.76 -24.30 -19.78
CA PRO A 91 8.15 -24.37 -20.18
C PRO A 91 8.20 -24.92 -21.61
N LYS A 92 9.01 -24.29 -22.48
CA LYS A 92 9.22 -24.81 -23.83
C LYS A 92 9.85 -26.21 -23.69
N PRO A 93 9.40 -27.23 -24.45
CA PRO A 93 10.01 -28.56 -24.40
C PRO A 93 11.48 -28.47 -24.86
N ASP A 94 12.33 -29.38 -24.38
CA ASP A 94 13.77 -29.39 -24.72
C ASP A 94 14.04 -29.47 -26.24
N SER A 95 13.06 -29.98 -27.01
CA SER A 95 13.10 -30.07 -28.47
C SER A 95 12.49 -28.85 -29.19
N TYR A 96 12.25 -27.73 -28.51
CA TYR A 96 11.70 -26.52 -29.12
C TYR A 96 12.77 -25.81 -29.95
N THR A 97 12.71 -25.99 -31.27
CA THR A 97 13.48 -25.18 -32.21
C THR A 97 12.65 -23.99 -32.69
N ASP A 98 13.15 -22.78 -32.41
CA ASP A 98 12.53 -21.56 -32.92
C ASP A 98 13.04 -21.30 -34.34
N THR A 99 12.25 -21.65 -35.35
CA THR A 99 12.58 -21.43 -36.77
C THR A 99 12.94 -19.97 -37.09
N ARG A 100 12.50 -19.00 -36.28
CA ARG A 100 12.89 -17.59 -36.44
C ARG A 100 14.34 -17.38 -36.01
N THR A 101 14.76 -17.97 -34.89
CA THR A 101 16.13 -17.91 -34.38
C THR A 101 17.08 -18.62 -35.34
N GLU A 102 16.70 -19.80 -35.82
CA GLU A 102 17.50 -20.57 -36.79
C GLU A 102 17.76 -19.78 -38.08
N ARG A 103 16.75 -19.07 -38.60
CA ARG A 103 16.90 -18.23 -39.80
C ARG A 103 17.88 -17.07 -39.58
N VAL A 104 17.83 -16.45 -38.39
CA VAL A 104 18.76 -15.36 -38.04
C VAL A 104 20.18 -15.89 -37.93
N GLU A 105 20.37 -17.04 -37.28
CA GLU A 105 21.69 -17.68 -37.17
C GLU A 105 22.28 -18.07 -38.52
N GLN A 106 21.45 -18.61 -39.43
CA GLN A 106 21.86 -18.91 -40.80
C GLN A 106 22.29 -17.64 -41.55
N GLN A 107 21.56 -16.54 -41.38
CA GLN A 107 21.88 -15.29 -42.05
C GLN A 107 23.16 -14.65 -41.49
N ILE A 108 23.39 -14.73 -40.18
CA ILE A 108 24.65 -14.29 -39.56
C ILE A 108 25.83 -15.12 -40.05
N ARG A 109 25.71 -16.45 -40.08
CA ARG A 109 26.78 -17.33 -40.59
C ARG A 109 27.11 -17.02 -42.05
N LYS A 110 26.09 -16.76 -42.88
CA LYS A 110 26.29 -16.39 -44.28
C LYS A 110 27.03 -15.06 -44.41
N LEU A 111 26.65 -14.04 -43.63
CA LEU A 111 27.33 -12.75 -43.62
C LEU A 111 28.80 -12.86 -43.17
N GLN A 112 29.09 -13.66 -42.14
CA GLN A 112 30.46 -13.90 -41.68
C GLN A 112 31.32 -14.61 -42.74
N GLN A 113 30.70 -15.49 -43.53
CA GLN A 113 31.40 -16.21 -44.60
C GLN A 113 31.69 -15.31 -45.80
N ASP A 114 30.73 -14.46 -46.17
CA ASP A 114 30.90 -13.44 -47.22
C ASP A 114 31.98 -12.40 -46.83
N GLU A 115 32.08 -12.03 -45.55
CA GLU A 115 33.17 -11.18 -45.03
C GLU A 115 34.55 -11.86 -45.13
N ALA A 116 34.65 -13.13 -44.73
CA ALA A 116 35.91 -13.88 -44.76
C ALA A 116 36.45 -14.12 -46.18
N ASP A 117 35.55 -14.32 -47.16
CA ASP A 117 35.93 -14.49 -48.56
C ASP A 117 36.33 -13.16 -49.23
N SER A 118 35.76 -12.04 -48.78
CA SER A 118 36.13 -10.68 -49.20
C SER A 118 37.53 -10.27 -48.71
N GLU A 119 37.95 -10.72 -47.53
CA GLU A 119 39.31 -10.48 -47.01
C GLU A 119 40.38 -11.31 -47.72
N LYS A 120 40.07 -12.54 -48.15
CA LYS A 120 41.01 -13.38 -48.93
C LYS A 120 41.29 -12.86 -50.35
N GLY A 121 40.42 -12.03 -50.91
CA GLY A 121 40.58 -11.44 -52.25
C GLY A 121 41.41 -10.15 -52.31
N ARG A 122 42.00 -9.69 -51.19
CA ARG A 122 42.77 -8.43 -51.09
C ARG A 122 44.28 -8.59 -50.90
N ASN A 123 44.85 -9.80 -51.04
CA ASN A 123 46.29 -10.04 -51.09
C ASN A 123 46.76 -10.46 -52.49
#